data_AF-A0A1X3P8B3-F1
#
_entry.id   AF-A0A1X3P8B3-F1
#
_cell.length_a   1.000
_cell.length_b   1.000
_cell.length_c   1.000
_cell.angle_alpha   90.00
_cell.angle_beta   90.00
_cell.angle_gamma   90.00
#
_symmetry.space_group_name_H-M   'P 1'
#
loop_
_entity.id
_entity.type
_entity.pdbx_description
1 polymer ?
#
loop_
_entity_poly.entity_id
_entity_poly.type
_entity_poly.pdbx_seq_one_letter_code
_entity_poly.pdbx_strand_id
1 'polypeptide(L)'
;MNEPMTLPQNIHQLIRAHLAKRADGRLVQRPALLDQLAGEVQPSGGGQGGSSESPLPINTDAVELQLQLLHTAQQEEAERSGLTGPLDVILDRWAQEDRPEIVAHLVQVTRDMIDSIHQIVDPAPARRPLRKACPACGVTWICNENGDRKAALTAGVWDASGGLRPTIDWDITCAECEARWHAADPGFNVLIGLLSEAA
;
A
#
# COMPACT_ATOMS: atom_id res chain seq x y z
N MET A 1 6.96 -0.66 -19.09
CA MET A 1 7.12 -2.09 -18.79
C MET A 1 7.99 -2.18 -17.56
N ASN A 2 7.43 -2.59 -16.41
CA ASN A 2 8.22 -2.77 -15.20
C ASN A 2 8.99 -4.09 -15.33
N GLU A 3 10.31 -4.02 -15.18
CA GLU A 3 11.18 -5.19 -15.18
C GLU A 3 10.76 -6.13 -14.03
N PRO A 4 10.67 -7.45 -14.25
CA PRO A 4 10.33 -8.38 -13.18
C PRO A 4 11.41 -8.31 -12.09
N MET A 5 11.00 -7.99 -10.86
CA MET A 5 11.93 -7.88 -9.73
C MET A 5 12.51 -9.25 -9.37
N THR A 6 13.83 -9.30 -9.21
CA THR A 6 14.59 -10.49 -8.80
C THR A 6 14.71 -10.60 -7.28
N LEU A 7 15.02 -11.78 -6.75
CA LEU A 7 15.16 -11.98 -5.30
C LEU A 7 16.20 -11.04 -4.66
N PRO A 8 17.42 -10.87 -5.22
CA PRO A 8 18.38 -9.91 -4.65
C PRO A 8 17.87 -8.47 -4.68
N GLN A 9 17.09 -8.07 -5.69
CA GLN A 9 16.49 -6.74 -5.76
C GLN A 9 15.42 -6.56 -4.68
N ASN A 10 14.54 -7.54 -4.49
CA ASN A 10 13.52 -7.50 -3.43
C ASN A 10 14.17 -7.37 -2.05
N ILE A 11 15.16 -8.23 -1.76
CA ILE A 11 15.86 -8.21 -0.48
C ILE A 11 16.60 -6.89 -0.29
N HIS A 12 17.29 -6.41 -1.32
CA HIS A 12 17.95 -5.11 -1.27
C HIS A 12 16.95 -3.98 -0.95
N GLN A 13 15.75 -4.01 -1.52
CA GLN A 13 14.71 -3.02 -1.24
C GLN A 13 14.21 -3.11 0.22
N LEU A 14 14.07 -4.33 0.73
CA LEU A 14 13.61 -4.60 2.10
C LEU A 14 14.59 -4.13 3.17
N ILE A 15 15.89 -4.46 3.03
CA ILE A 15 16.88 -4.30 4.11
C ILE A 15 17.94 -3.22 3.83
N ARG A 16 18.00 -2.63 2.63
CA ARG A 16 19.00 -1.61 2.28
C ARG A 16 18.38 -0.35 1.69
N ALA A 17 19.04 0.77 1.96
CA ALA A 17 18.73 2.02 1.27
C ALA A 17 19.00 1.86 -0.23
N HIS A 18 18.10 2.39 -1.06
CA HIS A 18 18.14 2.21 -2.51
C HIS A 18 17.70 3.48 -3.24
N LEU A 19 18.12 3.62 -4.50
CA LEU A 19 17.65 4.71 -5.35
C LEU A 19 16.30 4.31 -5.94
N ALA A 20 15.27 5.11 -5.68
CA ALA A 20 13.97 4.97 -6.30
C ALA A 20 13.69 6.15 -7.23
N LYS A 21 12.99 5.88 -8.33
CA LYS A 21 12.53 6.93 -9.22
C LYS A 21 11.22 7.51 -8.69
N ARG A 22 11.18 8.80 -8.42
CA ARG A 22 9.98 9.52 -8.03
C ARG A 22 9.10 9.81 -9.25
N ALA A 23 7.83 10.17 -9.03
CA ALA A 23 6.86 10.50 -10.09
C ALA A 23 7.33 11.62 -11.03
N ASP A 24 8.18 12.54 -10.56
CA ASP A 24 8.81 13.61 -11.34
C ASP A 24 10.00 13.14 -12.20
N GLY A 25 10.31 11.84 -12.16
CA GLY A 25 11.40 11.22 -12.87
C GLY A 25 12.77 11.35 -12.20
N ARG A 26 12.89 12.04 -11.06
CA ARG A 26 14.15 12.18 -10.32
C ARG A 26 14.45 10.93 -9.52
N LEU A 27 15.74 10.60 -9.42
CA LEU A 27 16.23 9.56 -8.51
C LEU A 27 16.37 10.15 -7.12
N VAL A 28 15.73 9.51 -6.14
CA VAL A 28 15.84 9.85 -4.72
C VAL A 28 16.34 8.65 -3.95
N GLN A 29 17.21 8.88 -2.97
CA GLN A 29 17.61 7.84 -2.05
C GLN A 29 16.47 7.59 -1.06
N ARG A 30 15.94 6.37 -1.05
CA ARG A 30 14.96 5.91 -0.07
C ARG A 30 15.64 5.01 0.97
N PRO A 31 15.26 5.12 2.26
CA PRO A 31 15.68 4.14 3.28
C PRO A 31 15.21 2.73 2.92
N ALA A 32 15.70 1.72 3.66
CA ALA A 32 15.16 0.37 3.53
C ALA A 32 13.65 0.37 3.85
N LEU A 33 12.88 -0.51 3.22
CA LEU A 33 11.43 -0.58 3.49
C LEU A 33 11.14 -0.96 4.95
N LEU A 34 11.97 -1.83 5.56
CA LEU A 34 11.84 -2.15 6.98
C LEU A 34 12.14 -0.93 7.87
N ASP A 35 13.07 -0.07 7.49
CA ASP A 35 13.34 1.19 8.22
C ASP A 35 12.16 2.16 8.08
N GLN A 36 11.55 2.25 6.89
CA GLN A 36 10.36 3.07 6.66
C GLN A 36 9.19 2.58 7.52
N LEU A 37 8.94 1.26 7.54
CA LEU A 37 7.91 0.66 8.39
C LEU A 37 8.21 0.89 9.88
N ALA A 38 9.47 0.82 10.31
CA ALA A 38 9.86 1.14 11.68
C ALA A 38 9.64 2.62 12.04
N GLY A 39 9.80 3.53 11.07
CA GLY A 39 9.44 4.93 11.21
C GLY A 39 7.96 5.15 11.49
N GLU A 40 7.07 4.37 10.86
CA GLU A 40 5.61 4.45 11.08
C GLU A 40 5.18 3.98 12.48
N VAL A 41 5.94 3.10 13.12
CA VAL A 41 5.66 2.65 14.50
C VAL A 41 5.99 3.73 15.53
N GLN A 42 6.96 4.59 15.24
CA GLN A 42 7.38 5.63 16.19
C GLN A 42 6.43 6.82 16.11
N PRO A 43 5.97 7.37 17.26
CA PRO A 43 5.26 8.63 17.26
C PRO A 43 6.20 9.69 16.65
N SER A 44 5.73 10.41 15.64
CA SER A 44 6.49 11.46 14.96
C SER A 44 6.90 12.58 15.92
N GLY A 45 8.01 12.38 16.65
CA GLY A 45 8.50 13.24 17.72
C GLY A 45 9.73 14.04 17.29
N GLY A 46 9.59 14.85 16.25
CA GLY A 46 10.64 15.75 15.74
C GLY A 46 10.40 17.22 16.06
N GLY A 47 9.83 17.54 17.24
CA GLY A 47 9.53 18.90 17.68
C GLY A 47 10.34 19.29 18.90
N GLN A 48 11.47 19.97 18.69
CA GLN A 48 12.26 20.59 19.75
C GLN A 48 11.57 21.89 20.17
N GLY A 49 10.70 21.85 21.19
CA GLY A 49 10.05 23.06 21.73
C GLY A 49 8.87 22.72 22.65
N GLY A 50 8.99 23.09 23.93
CA GLY A 50 8.10 22.64 24.99
C GLY A 50 6.62 22.98 24.80
N SER A 51 5.79 21.95 24.78
CA SER A 51 4.44 21.97 25.35
C SER A 51 4.03 20.50 25.58
N SER A 52 3.24 20.26 26.63
CA SER A 52 2.76 18.92 27.01
C SER A 52 1.73 18.40 26.01
N GLU A 53 2.14 18.09 24.79
CA GLU A 53 1.30 17.40 23.82
C GLU A 53 1.22 15.92 24.18
N SER A 54 0.00 15.40 24.17
CA SER A 54 -0.26 13.98 24.43
C SER A 54 0.49 13.13 23.39
N PRO A 55 1.10 12.01 23.80
CA PRO A 55 1.85 11.16 22.87
C PRO A 55 0.95 10.76 21.71
N LEU A 56 1.45 10.96 20.48
CA LEU A 56 0.74 10.53 19.28
C LEU A 56 0.48 9.02 19.36
N PRO A 57 -0.69 8.56 18.91
CA PRO A 57 -1.00 7.14 18.92
C PRO A 57 -0.02 6.37 18.01
N ILE A 58 0.46 5.24 18.52
CA ILE A 58 1.28 4.28 17.76
C ILE A 58 0.43 3.75 16.60
N ASN A 59 1.01 3.66 15.40
CA ASN A 59 0.38 2.98 14.28
C ASN A 59 0.38 1.47 14.55
N THR A 60 -0.74 0.94 15.05
CA THR A 60 -0.89 -0.47 15.42
C THR A 60 -0.74 -1.40 14.23
N ASP A 61 -1.18 -0.97 13.05
CA ASP A 61 -1.13 -1.75 11.81
C ASP A 61 0.33 -1.96 11.39
N ALA A 62 1.18 -0.94 11.57
CA ALA A 62 2.61 -1.05 11.31
C ALA A 62 3.30 -2.05 12.26
N VAL A 63 2.92 -2.08 13.54
CA VAL A 63 3.43 -3.05 14.53
C VAL A 63 3.00 -4.48 14.18
N GLU A 64 1.72 -4.66 13.85
CA GLU A 64 1.18 -5.96 13.47
C GLU A 64 1.87 -6.50 12.21
N LEU A 65 2.06 -5.64 11.19
CA LEU A 65 2.78 -6.04 9.97
C LEU A 65 4.23 -6.44 10.27
N GLN A 66 4.96 -5.72 11.14
CA GLN A 66 6.33 -6.11 11.51
C GLN A 66 6.39 -7.52 12.09
N LEU A 67 5.45 -7.86 12.98
CA LEU A 67 5.36 -9.19 13.58
C LEU A 67 5.00 -10.25 12.54
N GLN A 68 4.07 -9.95 11.64
CA GLN A 68 3.68 -10.85 10.55
C GLN A 68 4.84 -11.14 9.59
N LEU A 69 5.61 -10.11 9.21
CA LEU A 69 6.78 -10.27 8.33
C LEU A 69 7.85 -11.17 8.98
N LEU A 70 8.15 -10.94 10.26
CA LEU A 70 9.10 -11.77 11.00
C LEU A 70 8.60 -13.22 11.09
N HIS A 71 7.34 -13.43 11.44
CA HIS A 71 6.76 -14.76 11.56
C HIS A 71 6.80 -15.52 10.23
N THR A 72 6.41 -14.86 9.14
CA THR A 72 6.46 -15.43 7.78
C THR A 72 7.89 -15.85 7.43
N ALA A 73 8.88 -14.97 7.63
CA ALA A 73 10.28 -15.29 7.34
C ALA A 73 10.83 -16.43 8.21
N GLN A 74 10.46 -16.48 9.49
CA GLN A 74 10.86 -17.56 10.39
C GLN A 74 10.23 -18.89 9.99
N GLN A 75 8.97 -18.92 9.58
CA GLN A 75 8.31 -20.15 9.13
C GLN A 75 8.99 -20.70 7.86
N GLU A 76 9.18 -19.85 6.85
CA GLU A 76 9.84 -20.20 5.59
C GLU A 76 11.28 -20.70 5.80
N GLU A 77 12.02 -20.10 6.73
CA GLU A 77 13.39 -20.52 7.04
C GLU A 77 13.43 -21.79 7.91
N ALA A 78 12.51 -21.94 8.87
CA ALA A 78 12.44 -23.12 9.73
C ALA A 78 12.10 -24.38 8.93
N GLU A 79 11.20 -24.29 7.94
CA GLU A 79 10.87 -25.40 7.04
C GLU A 79 12.06 -25.83 6.17
N ARG A 80 13.00 -24.91 5.88
CA ARG A 80 14.15 -25.15 5.00
C ARG A 80 15.42 -25.57 5.72
N SER A 81 15.77 -24.89 6.81
CA SER A 81 17.07 -25.06 7.50
C SER A 81 16.92 -25.41 8.98
N GLY A 82 15.71 -25.30 9.54
CA GLY A 82 15.46 -25.47 10.98
C GLY A 82 16.05 -24.34 11.84
N LEU A 83 16.58 -23.29 11.23
CA LEU A 83 17.18 -22.15 11.92
C LEU A 83 16.18 -20.99 12.02
N THR A 84 16.19 -20.32 13.16
CA THR A 84 15.40 -19.10 13.40
C THR A 84 16.33 -17.94 13.69
N GLY A 85 15.91 -16.72 13.38
CA GLY A 85 16.70 -15.52 13.64
C GLY A 85 15.88 -14.24 13.50
N PRO A 86 16.54 -13.07 13.64
CA PRO A 86 15.94 -11.80 13.29
C PRO A 86 15.74 -11.69 11.77
N LEU A 87 14.78 -10.86 11.35
CA LEU A 87 14.30 -10.78 9.97
C LEU A 87 15.41 -10.41 8.98
N ASP A 88 16.25 -9.44 9.33
CA ASP A 88 17.38 -8.99 8.51
C ASP A 88 18.37 -10.11 8.20
N VAL A 89 18.73 -10.92 9.20
CA VAL A 89 19.64 -12.07 9.05
C VAL A 89 19.02 -13.15 8.16
N ILE A 90 17.72 -13.40 8.28
CA ILE A 90 17.00 -14.36 7.42
C ILE A 90 17.02 -13.86 5.97
N LEU A 91 16.69 -12.59 5.75
CA LEU A 91 16.67 -11.98 4.42
C LEU A 91 18.07 -11.95 3.78
N ASP A 92 19.12 -11.59 4.52
CA ASP A 92 20.50 -11.64 3.99
C ASP A 92 20.91 -13.05 3.56
N ARG A 93 20.43 -14.09 4.26
CA ARG A 93 20.65 -15.49 3.85
C ARG A 93 19.88 -15.83 2.58
N TRP A 94 18.62 -15.42 2.48
CA TRP A 94 17.81 -15.63 1.27
C TRP A 94 18.46 -14.99 0.03
N ALA A 95 19.21 -13.90 0.19
CA ALA A 95 19.91 -13.26 -0.92
C ALA A 95 21.05 -14.11 -1.49
N GLN A 96 21.51 -15.13 -0.75
CA GLN A 96 22.55 -16.07 -1.17
C GLN A 96 21.96 -17.38 -1.72
N GLU A 97 20.63 -17.52 -1.79
CA GLU A 97 19.98 -18.71 -2.33
C GLU A 97 20.13 -18.78 -3.85
N ASP A 98 20.56 -19.94 -4.35
CA ASP A 98 20.83 -20.18 -5.77
C ASP A 98 19.93 -21.26 -6.38
N ARG A 99 19.21 -22.02 -5.54
CA ARG A 99 18.29 -23.07 -6.01
C ARG A 99 17.06 -22.45 -6.68
N PRO A 100 16.81 -22.69 -7.97
CA PRO A 100 15.86 -21.91 -8.76
C PRO A 100 14.41 -22.04 -8.28
N GLU A 101 14.00 -23.22 -7.81
CA GLU A 101 12.66 -23.45 -7.25
C GLU A 101 12.42 -22.67 -5.96
N ILE A 102 13.45 -22.56 -5.11
CA ILE A 102 13.38 -21.80 -3.86
C ILE A 102 13.44 -20.31 -4.17
N VAL A 103 14.32 -19.89 -5.08
CA VAL A 103 14.40 -18.50 -5.52
C VAL A 103 13.06 -18.02 -6.05
N ALA A 104 12.39 -18.80 -6.90
CA ALA A 104 11.07 -18.42 -7.44
C ALA A 104 10.01 -18.23 -6.34
N HIS A 105 9.98 -19.13 -5.36
CA HIS A 105 9.10 -19.02 -4.19
C HIS A 105 9.42 -17.79 -3.34
N LEU A 106 10.70 -17.59 -2.99
CA LEU A 106 11.15 -16.45 -2.19
C LEU A 106 10.95 -15.12 -2.92
N VAL A 107 11.01 -15.07 -4.25
CA VAL A 107 10.62 -13.88 -5.03
C VAL A 107 9.17 -13.50 -4.77
N GLN A 108 8.26 -14.48 -4.77
CA GLN A 108 6.84 -14.23 -4.53
C GLN A 108 6.62 -13.77 -3.08
N VAL A 109 7.17 -14.50 -2.10
CA VAL A 109 7.09 -14.16 -0.68
C VAL A 109 7.59 -12.73 -0.43
N THR A 110 8.78 -12.40 -0.93
CA THR A 110 9.36 -11.06 -0.72
C THR A 110 8.62 -9.96 -1.48
N ARG A 111 7.99 -10.25 -2.62
CA ARG A 111 7.09 -9.31 -3.30
C ARG A 111 5.87 -9.01 -2.44
N ASP A 112 5.23 -10.04 -1.88
CA ASP A 112 4.04 -9.87 -1.04
C ASP A 112 4.38 -9.07 0.24
N MET A 113 5.57 -9.30 0.80
CA MET A 113 6.11 -8.47 1.90
C MET A 113 6.26 -7.01 1.49
N ILE A 114 6.89 -6.73 0.34
CA ILE A 114 7.09 -5.37 -0.19
C ILE A 114 5.74 -4.66 -0.42
N ASP A 115 4.78 -5.35 -1.05
CA ASP A 115 3.46 -4.81 -1.34
C ASP A 115 2.70 -4.48 -0.03
N SER A 116 2.79 -5.34 0.97
CA SER A 116 2.20 -5.11 2.30
C SER A 116 2.83 -3.91 3.00
N ILE A 117 4.15 -3.74 2.93
CA ILE A 117 4.82 -2.57 3.50
C ILE A 117 4.37 -1.29 2.79
N HIS A 118 4.31 -1.31 1.44
CA HIS A 118 3.88 -0.16 0.66
C HIS A 118 2.46 0.30 1.00
N GLN A 119 1.55 -0.61 1.34
CA GLN A 119 0.20 -0.25 1.80
C GLN A 119 0.20 0.60 3.07
N ILE A 120 1.23 0.46 3.93
CA ILE A 120 1.37 1.25 5.17
C ILE A 120 2.20 2.52 4.95
N VAL A 121 3.36 2.41 4.29
CA VAL A 121 4.31 3.53 4.17
C VAL A 121 4.01 4.50 3.02
N ASP A 122 3.25 4.05 2.02
CA ASP A 122 2.85 4.85 0.85
C ASP A 122 1.40 4.50 0.47
N PRO A 123 0.44 4.73 1.38
CA PRO A 123 -0.94 4.29 1.17
C PRO A 123 -1.51 5.00 -0.05
N ALA A 124 -2.19 4.23 -0.90
CA ALA A 124 -2.88 4.81 -2.05
C ALA A 124 -3.86 5.90 -1.57
N PRO A 125 -3.94 7.05 -2.26
CA PRO A 125 -4.83 8.13 -1.85
C PRO A 125 -6.27 7.65 -1.68
N ALA A 126 -6.90 8.08 -0.59
CA ALA A 126 -8.26 7.67 -0.26
C ALA A 126 -9.23 8.05 -1.39
N ARG A 127 -9.95 7.07 -1.93
CA ARG A 127 -10.96 7.30 -2.96
C ARG A 127 -12.15 8.03 -2.35
N ARG A 128 -12.71 8.99 -3.09
CA ARG A 128 -13.88 9.77 -2.66
C ARG A 128 -15.15 8.91 -2.75
N PRO A 129 -15.91 8.71 -1.68
CA PRO A 129 -17.17 7.97 -1.74
C PRO A 129 -18.22 8.74 -2.53
N LEU A 130 -18.90 8.06 -3.44
CA LEU A 130 -20.03 8.60 -4.21
C LEU A 130 -21.33 8.06 -3.60
N ARG A 131 -22.16 8.96 -3.03
CA ARG A 131 -23.46 8.61 -2.43
C ARG A 131 -24.54 8.39 -3.49
N LYS A 132 -24.27 7.54 -4.47
CA LYS A 132 -25.15 7.21 -5.60
C LYS A 132 -25.23 5.68 -5.75
N ALA A 133 -26.35 5.21 -6.27
CA ALA A 133 -26.51 3.80 -6.63
C ALA A 133 -25.56 3.46 -7.79
N CYS A 134 -24.93 2.30 -7.71
CA CYS A 134 -24.15 1.75 -8.80
C CYS A 134 -25.03 1.58 -10.06
N PRO A 135 -24.64 2.11 -11.24
CA PRO A 135 -25.40 1.93 -12.47
C PRO A 135 -25.52 0.46 -12.91
N ALA A 136 -24.53 -0.37 -12.59
CA ALA A 136 -24.52 -1.79 -12.96
C ALA A 136 -25.37 -2.67 -12.02
N CYS A 137 -25.18 -2.59 -10.70
CA CYS A 137 -25.86 -3.46 -9.74
C CYS A 137 -26.94 -2.79 -8.87
N GLY A 138 -27.12 -1.47 -8.96
CA GLY A 138 -28.09 -0.71 -8.17
C GLY A 138 -27.71 -0.49 -6.69
N VAL A 139 -26.65 -1.11 -6.20
CA VAL A 139 -26.24 -1.01 -4.79
C VAL A 139 -25.64 0.36 -4.50
N THR A 140 -26.09 0.97 -3.40
CA THR A 140 -25.58 2.29 -2.95
C THR A 140 -24.59 2.16 -1.81
N TRP A 141 -24.77 1.14 -0.95
CA TRP A 141 -23.98 0.95 0.25
C TRP A 141 -23.63 -0.53 0.42
N ILE A 142 -22.41 -0.77 0.89
CA ILE A 142 -21.90 -2.09 1.27
C ILE A 142 -21.45 -2.04 2.73
N CYS A 143 -21.28 -3.20 3.35
CA CYS A 143 -20.62 -3.33 4.66
C CYS A 143 -19.15 -3.68 4.45
N ASN A 144 -18.23 -3.02 5.16
CA ASN A 144 -16.85 -3.50 5.25
C ASN A 144 -16.77 -4.72 6.18
N GLU A 145 -15.58 -5.30 6.31
CA GLU A 145 -15.28 -6.43 7.20
C GLU A 145 -15.61 -6.14 8.67
N ASN A 146 -15.60 -4.86 9.07
CA ASN A 146 -15.95 -4.41 10.42
C ASN A 146 -17.47 -4.17 10.60
N GLY A 147 -18.28 -4.39 9.56
CA GLY A 147 -19.73 -4.16 9.59
C GLY A 147 -20.17 -2.71 9.36
N ASP A 148 -19.23 -1.77 9.15
CA ASP A 148 -19.51 -0.38 8.85
C ASP A 148 -20.08 -0.20 7.45
N ARG A 149 -21.07 0.68 7.33
CA ARG A 149 -21.69 1.04 6.06
C ARG A 149 -20.79 1.99 5.27
N LYS A 150 -20.33 1.57 4.08
CA LYS A 150 -19.53 2.37 3.14
C LYS A 150 -20.26 2.53 1.81
N ALA A 151 -19.99 3.61 1.08
CA ALA A 151 -20.58 3.82 -0.24
C ALA A 151 -20.05 2.76 -1.21
N ALA A 152 -20.94 2.16 -2.00
CA ALA A 152 -20.59 1.14 -2.96
C ALA A 152 -19.76 1.71 -4.13
N LEU A 153 -20.00 2.98 -4.50
CA LEU A 153 -19.24 3.68 -5.54
C LEU A 153 -18.16 4.57 -4.93
N THR A 154 -16.96 4.54 -5.51
CA THR A 154 -15.86 5.43 -5.12
C THR A 154 -15.10 5.97 -6.33
N ALA A 155 -14.61 7.21 -6.25
CA ALA A 155 -13.87 7.90 -7.30
C ALA A 155 -12.40 8.15 -6.91
N GLY A 156 -11.49 7.87 -7.83
CA GLY A 156 -10.07 8.23 -7.76
C GLY A 156 -9.88 9.71 -8.10
N VAL A 157 -10.00 10.57 -7.08
CA VAL A 157 -9.95 12.03 -7.27
C VAL A 157 -8.56 12.62 -7.09
N TRP A 158 -7.61 11.85 -6.56
CA TRP A 158 -6.26 12.30 -6.27
C TRP A 158 -5.26 11.80 -7.31
N ASP A 159 -4.27 12.62 -7.63
CA ASP A 159 -3.10 12.22 -8.40
C ASP A 159 -1.99 11.63 -7.50
N ALA A 160 -0.91 11.16 -8.12
CA ALA A 160 0.23 10.57 -7.40
C ALA A 160 1.01 11.57 -6.51
N SER A 161 0.73 12.87 -6.64
CA SER A 161 1.30 13.92 -5.80
C SER A 161 0.36 14.36 -4.67
N GLY A 162 -0.83 13.76 -4.57
CA GLY A 162 -1.87 14.16 -3.63
C GLY A 162 -2.69 15.38 -4.08
N GLY A 163 -2.49 15.85 -5.32
CA GLY A 163 -3.30 16.90 -5.94
C GLY A 163 -4.64 16.37 -6.44
N LEU A 164 -5.62 17.26 -6.64
CA LEU A 164 -6.91 16.89 -7.21
C LEU A 164 -6.79 16.75 -8.74
N ARG A 165 -7.22 15.59 -9.25
CA ARG A 165 -7.35 15.34 -10.69
C ARG A 165 -8.54 16.12 -11.25
N PRO A 166 -8.47 16.59 -12.51
CA PRO A 166 -9.65 17.07 -13.23
C PRO A 166 -10.76 16.02 -13.23
N THR A 167 -12.02 16.46 -13.12
CA THR A 167 -13.16 15.55 -13.00
C THR A 167 -13.24 14.56 -14.15
N ILE A 168 -12.90 14.97 -15.38
CA ILE A 168 -12.90 14.10 -16.57
C ILE A 168 -11.94 12.91 -16.45
N ASP A 169 -10.89 13.07 -15.63
CA ASP A 169 -9.86 12.06 -15.43
C ASP A 169 -10.20 11.10 -14.28
N TRP A 170 -11.31 11.30 -13.57
CA TRP A 170 -11.66 10.43 -12.44
C TRP A 170 -12.01 9.03 -12.94
N ASP A 171 -11.35 8.04 -12.35
CA ASP A 171 -11.75 6.64 -12.44
C ASP A 171 -12.71 6.30 -11.31
N ILE A 172 -13.75 5.53 -11.60
CA ILE A 172 -14.85 5.24 -10.68
C ILE A 172 -15.06 3.75 -10.64
N THR A 173 -15.22 3.21 -9.44
CA THR A 173 -15.34 1.77 -9.23
C THR A 173 -16.47 1.46 -8.27
N CYS A 174 -17.18 0.36 -8.52
CA CYS A 174 -18.12 -0.21 -7.58
C CYS A 174 -17.43 -1.32 -6.78
N ALA A 175 -17.47 -1.25 -5.45
CA ALA A 175 -16.89 -2.28 -4.59
C ALA A 175 -17.77 -3.55 -4.48
N GLU A 176 -19.04 -3.49 -4.87
CA GLU A 176 -19.94 -4.66 -4.85
C GLU A 176 -19.84 -5.52 -6.12
N CYS A 177 -19.93 -4.89 -7.30
CA CYS A 177 -19.96 -5.61 -8.58
C CYS A 177 -18.69 -5.40 -9.42
N GLU A 178 -17.70 -4.72 -8.86
CA GLU A 178 -16.38 -4.45 -9.46
C GLU A 178 -16.40 -3.67 -10.78
N ALA A 179 -17.57 -3.23 -11.23
CA ALA A 179 -17.72 -2.43 -12.44
C ALA A 179 -16.93 -1.12 -12.34
N ARG A 180 -16.34 -0.71 -13.47
CA ARG A 180 -15.45 0.44 -13.59
C ARG A 180 -15.96 1.39 -14.67
N TRP A 181 -15.82 2.69 -14.41
CA TRP A 181 -16.17 3.77 -15.36
C TRP A 181 -15.08 4.83 -15.34
N HIS A 182 -14.97 5.54 -16.45
CA HIS A 182 -14.34 6.85 -16.47
C HIS A 182 -15.41 7.92 -16.34
N ALA A 183 -15.09 9.01 -15.64
CA ALA A 183 -15.98 10.17 -15.60
C ALA A 183 -16.31 10.75 -16.98
N ALA A 184 -15.40 10.57 -17.95
CA ALA A 184 -15.61 10.93 -19.35
C ALA A 184 -16.69 10.08 -20.05
N ASP A 185 -17.08 8.93 -19.49
CA ASP A 185 -18.04 8.04 -20.13
C ASP A 185 -19.43 8.69 -20.21
N PRO A 186 -20.10 8.66 -21.37
CA PRO A 186 -21.38 9.33 -21.57
C PRO A 186 -22.50 8.81 -20.64
N GLY A 187 -22.41 7.55 -20.20
CA GLY A 187 -23.34 6.98 -19.21
C GLY A 187 -23.13 7.50 -17.77
N PHE A 188 -21.98 8.12 -17.48
CA PHE A 188 -21.62 8.55 -16.13
C PHE A 188 -21.54 10.08 -15.97
N ASN A 189 -21.32 10.83 -17.05
CA ASN A 189 -21.32 12.31 -17.05
C ASN A 189 -22.58 12.94 -16.43
N VAL A 190 -23.74 12.28 -16.56
CA VAL A 190 -25.02 12.72 -15.96
C VAL A 190 -25.00 12.63 -14.42
N LEU A 191 -24.25 11.68 -13.84
CA LEU A 191 -24.15 11.49 -12.39
C LEU A 191 -23.16 12.45 -11.73
N ILE A 192 -22.13 12.89 -12.46
CA ILE A 192 -21.08 13.77 -11.96
C ILE A 192 -21.46 15.25 -12.01
N GLY A 193 -22.21 15.70 -13.03
CA GLY A 193 -22.66 17.09 -13.12
C GLY A 193 -23.45 17.57 -11.89
N LEU A 194 -24.09 16.65 -11.16
CA LEU A 194 -24.82 16.93 -9.92
C LEU A 194 -23.93 16.99 -8.66
N LEU A 195 -22.66 16.58 -8.73
CA LEU A 195 -21.73 16.61 -7.60
C LEU A 195 -20.88 17.89 -7.57
N SER A 196 -20.70 18.56 -8.73
CA SER A 196 -20.00 19.85 -8.82
C SER A 196 -20.83 21.05 -8.33
N GLU A 197 -22.15 20.90 -8.18
CA GLU A 197 -23.04 21.97 -7.71
C GLU A 197 -23.27 21.97 -6.18
N ALA A 198 -22.75 20.96 -5.48
CA ALA A 198 -22.97 20.76 -4.03
C ALA A 198 -21.68 20.85 -3.19
N ALA A 199 -20.60 21.41 -3.74
CA ALA A 199 -19.34 21.68 -3.06
C ALA A 199 -19.25 23.15 -2.62
#